data_AF-A0A7S2MRB6-F1
#
_entry.id   AF-A0A7S2MRB6-F1
#
_cell.length_a   1.000
_cell.length_b   1.000
_cell.length_c   1.000
_cell.angle_alpha   90.00
_cell.angle_beta   90.00
_cell.angle_gamma   90.00
#
_symmetry.space_group_name_H-M   'P 1'
#
loop_
_entity.id
_entity.type
_entity.pdbx_description
1 polymer ?
#
loop_
_entity_poly.entity_id
_entity_poly.type
_entity_poly.pdbx_seq_one_letter_code
_entity_poly.pdbx_strand_id
1 'polypeptide(L)'
;LVSCLIITLMIVLPIFELMKYPEQDWAMQMWVAHLADAIQDGATTVEVDEMIHDFRTVFHERDYHPHCVKWMDHATQVCLWQSSTKLRPADGLQVVSGNLTVVFDFTQVNRTEAITNLA
;
A
#
# COMPACT_ATOMS: atom_id res chain seq x y z
N LEU A 1 20.78 24.46 -26.80
CA LEU A 1 19.86 24.85 -25.70
C LEU A 1 18.71 23.85 -25.56
N VAL A 2 17.95 23.54 -26.62
CA VAL A 2 16.87 22.53 -26.60
C VAL A 2 17.36 21.14 -26.14
N SER A 3 18.55 20.71 -26.58
CA SER A 3 19.12 19.40 -26.24
C SER A 3 19.45 19.23 -24.76
N CYS A 4 19.92 20.29 -24.08
CA CYS A 4 20.20 20.25 -22.65
C CYS A 4 18.91 20.13 -21.84
N LEU A 5 17.84 20.81 -22.26
CA LEU A 5 16.51 20.68 -21.64
C LEU A 5 15.95 19.27 -21.78
N ILE A 6 16.12 18.63 -22.95
CA ILE A 6 15.70 17.24 -23.18
C ILE A 6 16.50 16.28 -22.30
N ILE A 7 17.82 16.43 -22.24
CA ILE A 7 18.69 15.58 -21.40
C ILE A 7 18.33 15.75 -19.92
N THR A 8 18.12 16.98 -19.44
CA THR A 8 17.68 17.23 -18.07
C THR A 8 16.30 16.60 -17.83
N LEU A 9 15.35 16.71 -18.76
CA LEU A 9 14.04 16.08 -18.62
C LEU A 9 14.16 14.55 -18.55
N MET A 10 15.02 13.94 -19.36
CA MET A 10 15.24 12.49 -19.39
C MET A 10 15.94 11.96 -18.13
N ILE A 11 16.73 12.79 -17.43
CA ILE A 11 17.35 12.41 -16.15
C ILE A 11 16.37 12.66 -15.00
N VAL A 12 15.59 13.74 -15.08
CA VAL A 12 14.70 14.17 -13.99
C VAL A 12 13.42 13.33 -13.91
N LEU A 13 12.86 12.88 -15.05
CA LEU A 13 11.71 11.95 -15.05
C LEU A 13 11.93 10.67 -14.25
N PRO A 14 12.99 9.87 -14.51
CA PRO A 14 13.22 8.63 -13.78
C PRO A 14 13.57 8.88 -12.30
N ILE A 15 14.15 10.04 -11.96
CA ILE A 15 14.37 10.42 -10.54
C ILE A 15 13.03 10.67 -9.83
N PHE A 16 12.07 11.31 -10.51
CA PHE A 16 10.72 11.48 -9.96
C PHE A 16 9.94 10.16 -9.88
N GLU A 17 10.21 9.20 -10.76
CA GLU A 17 9.64 7.85 -10.66
C GLU A 17 10.30 7.01 -9.57
N LEU A 18 11.62 7.12 -9.37
CA LEU A 18 12.34 6.50 -8.24
C LEU A 18 11.90 7.05 -6.89
N MET A 19 11.55 8.34 -6.81
CA MET A 19 11.07 8.98 -5.59
C MET A 19 9.60 8.64 -5.27
N LYS A 20 8.86 8.03 -6.19
CA LYS A 20 7.56 7.40 -5.89
C LYS A 20 7.79 6.01 -5.29
N TYR A 21 8.65 5.92 -4.29
CA TYR A 21 8.71 4.72 -3.48
C TYR A 21 7.36 4.60 -2.77
N PRO A 22 6.58 3.54 -3.02
CA PRO A 22 5.21 3.46 -2.51
C PRO A 22 5.16 3.34 -0.99
N GLU A 23 6.29 3.10 -0.33
CA GLU A 23 6.46 3.23 1.12
C GLU A 23 6.07 4.61 1.68
N GLN A 24 6.15 5.66 0.85
CA GLN A 24 5.75 7.02 1.21
C GLN A 24 4.40 7.43 0.61
N ASP A 25 3.56 6.49 0.18
CA ASP A 25 2.24 6.85 -0.35
C ASP A 25 1.33 7.36 0.78
N TRP A 26 1.02 8.67 0.73
CA TRP A 26 0.16 9.32 1.72
C TRP A 26 -1.29 8.82 1.64
N ALA A 27 -1.75 8.37 0.46
CA ALA A 27 -3.09 7.82 0.32
C ALA A 27 -3.23 6.52 1.11
N MET A 28 -2.19 5.69 1.12
CA MET A 28 -2.12 4.47 1.92
C MET A 28 -2.21 4.79 3.41
N GLN A 29 -1.39 5.72 3.90
CA GLN A 29 -1.40 6.13 5.31
C GLN A 29 -2.74 6.73 5.73
N MET A 30 -3.31 7.60 4.88
CA MET A 30 -4.60 8.25 5.15
C MET A 30 -5.74 7.24 5.22
N TRP A 31 -5.81 6.29 4.29
CA TRP A 31 -6.82 5.24 4.32
C TRP A 31 -6.72 4.35 5.56
N VAL A 32 -5.51 3.94 5.94
CA VAL A 32 -5.29 3.14 7.14
C VAL A 32 -5.65 3.92 8.41
N ALA A 33 -5.35 5.22 8.46
CA ALA A 33 -5.76 6.09 9.56
C ALA A 33 -7.29 6.21 9.65
N HIS A 34 -7.94 6.52 8.53
CA HIS A 34 -9.40 6.67 8.47
C HIS A 34 -10.14 5.38 8.85
N LEU A 35 -9.65 4.22 8.42
CA LEU A 35 -10.22 2.93 8.82
C LEU A 35 -9.99 2.66 10.32
N ALA A 36 -8.83 3.02 10.86
CA ALA A 36 -8.56 2.87 12.29
C ALA A 36 -9.47 3.75 13.14
N ASP A 37 -9.68 5.00 12.73
CA ASP A 37 -10.56 5.95 13.41
C ASP A 37 -12.00 5.47 13.38
N ALA A 38 -12.50 5.00 12.23
CA ALA A 38 -13.86 4.46 12.12
C ALA A 38 -14.11 3.27 13.05
N ILE A 39 -13.15 2.34 13.16
CA ILE A 39 -13.26 1.20 14.09
C ILE A 39 -13.27 1.68 15.55
N GLN A 40 -12.45 2.69 15.89
CA GLN A 40 -12.41 3.25 17.24
C GLN A 40 -13.70 4.00 17.61
N ASP A 41 -14.31 4.67 16.65
CA ASP A 41 -15.57 5.40 16.80
C ASP A 41 -16.79 4.46 16.87
N GLY A 42 -16.58 3.15 16.76
CA GLY A 42 -17.62 2.13 16.93
C GLY A 42 -18.35 1.76 15.64
N ALA A 43 -17.72 1.92 14.47
CA ALA A 43 -18.26 1.43 13.21
C ALA A 43 -18.65 -0.05 13.31
N THR A 44 -19.79 -0.38 12.71
CA THR A 44 -20.31 -1.74 12.65
C THR A 44 -19.44 -2.61 11.76
N THR A 45 -19.53 -3.93 11.93
CA THR A 45 -18.79 -4.89 11.10
C THR A 45 -19.12 -4.76 9.62
N VAL A 46 -20.34 -4.33 9.28
CA VAL A 46 -20.77 -4.13 7.88
C VAL A 46 -20.10 -2.90 7.29
N GLU A 47 -20.10 -1.77 8.00
CA GLU A 47 -19.42 -0.54 7.57
C GLU A 47 -17.92 -0.77 7.39
N VAL A 48 -17.29 -1.51 8.31
CA VAL A 48 -15.86 -1.86 8.19
C VAL A 48 -15.60 -2.72 6.95
N ASP A 49 -16.46 -3.69 6.64
CA ASP A 49 -16.30 -4.53 5.45
C ASP A 49 -16.49 -3.73 4.16
N GLU A 50 -17.46 -2.81 4.12
CA GLU A 50 -17.67 -1.87 3.01
C GLU A 50 -16.44 -0.97 2.81
N MET A 51 -15.89 -0.39 3.89
CA MET A 51 -14.69 0.43 3.81
C MET A 51 -13.47 -0.37 3.30
N ILE A 52 -13.31 -1.62 3.74
CA ILE A 52 -12.25 -2.51 3.25
C ILE A 52 -12.48 -2.85 1.77
N HIS A 53 -13.73 -3.02 1.33
CA HIS A 53 -14.06 -3.27 -0.06
C HIS A 53 -13.72 -2.07 -0.96
N ASP A 54 -14.12 -0.86 -0.56
CA ASP A 54 -13.81 0.38 -1.28
C ASP A 54 -12.32 0.61 -1.35
N PHE A 55 -11.63 0.39 -0.23
CA PHE A 55 -10.19 0.45 -0.15
C PHE A 55 -9.53 -0.50 -1.16
N ARG A 56 -9.95 -1.77 -1.22
CA ARG A 56 -9.42 -2.73 -2.21
C ARG A 56 -9.68 -2.29 -3.65
N THR A 57 -10.83 -1.68 -3.91
CA THR A 57 -11.19 -1.20 -5.25
C THR A 57 -10.27 -0.05 -5.69
N VAL A 58 -9.96 0.89 -4.79
CA VAL A 58 -9.05 2.02 -5.06
C VAL A 58 -7.63 1.55 -5.42
N PHE A 59 -7.14 0.50 -4.76
CA PHE A 59 -5.79 -0.02 -4.97
C PHE A 59 -5.71 -1.15 -6.00
N HIS A 60 -6.83 -1.55 -6.63
CA HIS A 60 -6.85 -2.66 -7.58
C HIS A 60 -5.99 -2.41 -8.83
N GLU A 61 -5.91 -1.16 -9.29
CA GLU A 61 -5.14 -0.78 -10.49
C GLU A 61 -3.72 -0.30 -10.16
N ARG A 62 -3.29 -0.38 -8.90
CA ARG A 62 -1.95 0.05 -8.47
C ARG A 62 -0.97 -1.12 -8.53
N ASP A 63 0.32 -0.79 -8.62
CA ASP A 63 1.41 -1.78 -8.58
C ASP A 63 1.55 -2.49 -7.22
N TYR A 64 0.72 -2.09 -6.25
CA TYR A 64 0.65 -2.65 -4.92
C TYR A 64 -0.79 -2.64 -4.41
N HIS A 65 -1.12 -3.62 -3.59
CA HIS A 65 -2.50 -3.82 -3.14
C HIS A 65 -2.54 -4.36 -1.70
N PRO A 66 -3.61 -4.09 -0.94
CA PRO A 66 -3.75 -4.63 0.39
C PRO A 66 -3.80 -6.16 0.37
N HIS A 67 -3.00 -6.77 1.22
CA HIS A 67 -2.92 -8.23 1.41
C HIS A 67 -3.67 -8.69 2.66
N CYS A 68 -3.55 -7.98 3.78
CA CYS A 68 -4.34 -8.29 4.97
C CYS A 68 -4.60 -7.06 5.83
N VAL A 69 -5.71 -7.08 6.56
CA VAL A 69 -6.15 -6.05 7.50
C VAL A 69 -6.38 -6.73 8.85
N LYS A 70 -5.67 -6.27 9.88
CA LYS A 70 -5.64 -6.84 11.22
C LYS A 70 -5.88 -5.76 12.25
N TRP A 71 -6.71 -6.04 13.22
CA TRP A 71 -7.01 -5.16 14.34
C TRP A 71 -6.52 -5.78 15.64
N MET A 72 -5.91 -4.98 16.51
CA MET A 72 -5.51 -5.41 17.84
C MET A 72 -6.58 -5.01 18.86
N ASP A 73 -7.33 -5.99 19.36
CA ASP A 73 -8.34 -5.81 20.39
C ASP A 73 -7.83 -6.33 21.74
N HIS A 74 -7.53 -5.44 22.69
CA HIS A 74 -7.12 -5.78 24.06
C HIS A 74 -6.10 -6.95 24.17
N ALA A 75 -5.08 -6.95 23.31
CA ALA A 75 -4.00 -7.95 23.16
C ALA A 75 -4.32 -9.20 22.31
N THR A 76 -5.52 -9.30 21.72
CA THR A 76 -5.87 -10.31 20.71
C THR A 76 -5.87 -9.69 19.33
N GLN A 77 -5.13 -10.30 18.40
CA GLN A 77 -5.15 -9.86 17.01
C GLN A 77 -6.35 -10.50 16.27
N VAL A 78 -7.27 -9.67 15.82
CA VAL A 78 -8.42 -10.04 14.99
C VAL A 78 -8.06 -9.82 13.53
N CYS A 79 -8.24 -10.84 12.69
CA CYS A 79 -8.11 -10.69 11.25
C CYS A 79 -9.45 -10.18 10.70
N LEU A 80 -9.48 -8.94 10.20
CA LEU A 80 -10.67 -8.35 9.60
C LEU A 80 -10.82 -8.81 8.15
N TRP A 81 -9.70 -8.88 7.42
CA TRP A 81 -9.70 -9.35 6.03
C TRP A 81 -8.32 -9.88 5.63
N GLN A 82 -8.29 -10.86 4.73
CA GLN A 82 -7.06 -11.37 4.15
C GLN A 82 -7.29 -11.84 2.70
N SER A 83 -6.35 -11.52 1.82
CA SER A 83 -6.32 -12.03 0.45
C SER A 83 -6.00 -13.53 0.41
N SER A 84 -6.55 -14.23 -0.59
CA SER A 84 -6.25 -15.64 -0.84
C SER A 84 -4.88 -15.89 -1.46
N THR A 85 -4.23 -14.86 -2.01
CA THR A 85 -2.88 -14.94 -2.58
C THR A 85 -1.82 -15.13 -1.48
N LYS A 86 -0.74 -15.87 -1.77
CA LYS A 86 0.37 -15.98 -0.82
C LYS A 86 1.29 -14.77 -0.95
N LEU A 87 1.40 -13.99 0.13
CA LEU A 87 2.41 -12.96 0.26
C LEU A 87 3.78 -13.58 0.50
N ARG A 88 4.80 -13.10 -0.23
CA ARG A 88 6.20 -13.41 0.08
C ARG A 88 6.68 -12.41 1.14
N PRO A 89 7.40 -12.85 2.20
CA PRO A 89 7.80 -11.96 3.28
C PRO A 89 8.63 -10.74 2.85
N ALA A 90 9.41 -10.87 1.76
CA ALA A 90 10.23 -9.78 1.22
C ALA A 90 9.43 -8.71 0.44
N ASP A 91 8.19 -9.02 0.07
CA ASP A 91 7.34 -8.18 -0.78
C ASP A 91 6.22 -7.50 0.03
N GLY A 92 6.23 -7.67 1.36
CA GLY A 92 5.22 -7.14 2.26
C GLY A 92 5.65 -5.82 2.90
N LEU A 93 4.86 -4.76 2.71
CA LEU A 93 5.00 -3.54 3.51
C LEU A 93 3.91 -3.48 4.56
N GLN A 94 4.27 -3.17 5.80
CA GLN A 94 3.32 -3.00 6.89
C GLN A 94 3.09 -1.52 7.18
N VAL A 95 1.83 -1.11 7.20
CA VAL A 95 1.40 0.21 7.66
C VAL A 95 0.55 0.04 8.91
N VAL A 96 0.86 0.83 9.93
CA VAL A 96 0.21 0.75 11.25
C VAL A 96 -0.38 2.10 11.60
N SER A 97 -1.65 2.11 12.00
CA SER A 97 -2.31 3.27 12.60
C SER A 97 -3.06 2.85 13.85
N GLY A 98 -2.61 3.30 15.01
CA GLY A 98 -3.14 2.85 16.30
C GLY A 98 -3.07 1.32 16.44
N ASN A 99 -4.23 0.69 16.63
CA ASN A 99 -4.37 -0.76 16.75
C ASN A 99 -4.62 -1.47 15.40
N LEU A 100 -4.72 -0.72 14.30
CA LEU A 100 -4.91 -1.29 12.97
C LEU A 100 -3.56 -1.52 12.30
N THR A 101 -3.38 -2.70 11.74
CA THR A 101 -2.24 -3.09 10.90
C THR A 101 -2.75 -3.53 9.55
N VAL A 102 -2.25 -2.91 8.49
CA VAL A 102 -2.50 -3.32 7.11
C VAL A 102 -1.18 -3.71 6.46
N VAL A 103 -1.16 -4.88 5.82
CA VAL A 103 0.00 -5.33 5.04
C VAL A 103 -0.35 -5.23 3.57
N PHE A 104 0.53 -4.64 2.78
CA PHE A 104 0.42 -4.47 1.33
C PHE A 104 1.40 -5.39 0.62
N ASP A 105 0.97 -5.91 -0.53
CA ASP A 105 1.77 -6.73 -1.42
C ASP A 105 2.37 -5.87 -2.54
N PHE A 106 3.71 -5.86 -2.61
CA PHE A 106 4.54 -5.15 -3.58
C PHE A 106 5.16 -6.06 -4.65
N THR A 107 4.70 -7.31 -4.79
CA THR A 107 5.30 -8.30 -5.70
C THR A 107 5.41 -7.80 -7.16
N GLN A 108 4.53 -6.90 -7.60
CA GLN A 108 4.61 -6.30 -8.94
C GLN A 108 5.77 -5.31 -9.09
N VAL A 109 6.06 -4.48 -8.08
CA VAL A 109 7.17 -3.51 -8.10
C VAL A 109 8.52 -4.24 -8.20
N ASN A 110 8.68 -5.34 -7.47
CA ASN A 110 9.91 -6.15 -7.50
C ASN A 110 10.18 -6.83 -8.86
N ARG A 111 9.16 -7.06 -9.70
CA ARG A 111 9.39 -7.56 -11.06
C ARG A 111 10.04 -6.52 -11.96
N THR A 112 9.71 -5.25 -11.77
CA THR A 112 10.29 -4.15 -12.55
C THR A 112 11.77 -3.94 -12.17
N GLU A 113 12.10 -4.04 -10.88
CA GLU A 113 13.50 -3.99 -10.39
C GLU A 113 14.37 -5.18 -10.83
N ALA A 114 13.77 -6.38 -10.95
CA ALA A 114 14.48 -7.55 -11.43
C ALA A 114 14.95 -7.43 -12.90
N ILE A 115 14.22 -6.65 -13.72
CA ILE A 115 14.59 -6.40 -15.13
C ILE A 115 15.70 -5.34 -15.22
N THR A 116 15.69 -4.32 -14.35
CA THR A 116 16.74 -3.28 -14.31
C THR A 116 18.06 -3.77 -13.72
N ASN A 117 18.07 -4.83 -12.89
CA ASN A 117 19.30 -5.48 -12.42
C ASN A 117 19.93 -6.48 -13.42
N LEU A 118 19.31 -6.66 -14.61
CA LEU A 118 19.80 -7.53 -15.69
C LEU A 118 20.39 -6.75 -16.88
N ALA A 119 20.48 -5.41 -16.79
CA ALA A 119 21.03 -4.54 -17.84
C ALA A 119 22.41 -4.00 -17.49
#